data_AF-A0A954JEQ9-F1
#
_entry.id   AF-A0A954JEQ9-F1
#
_cell.length_a   1.000
_cell.length_b   1.000
_cell.length_c   1.000
_cell.angle_alpha   90.00
_cell.angle_beta   90.00
_cell.angle_gamma   90.00
#
_symmetry.space_group_name_H-M   'P 1'
#
loop_
_entity.id
_entity.type
_entity.pdbx_description
1 polymer ?
#
loop_
_entity_poly.entity_id
_entity_poly.type
_entity_poly.pdbx_seq_one_letter_code
_entity_poly.pdbx_strand_id
1 'polypeptide(L)'
;MTQFDLPQATQKLVSVRLHCARYGYPKAPDEDVEVTILSGDEKMILHTELIPYDKFKRGDSRWTTIAFEDPVTVPEKFWVNFQFNAERTKGVYVSYDKDSDGTHSRTGVPGADSKALNFEGDWMMEAVLTKPE
;
A
#
# COMPACT_ATOMS: atom_id res chain seq x y z
N MET A 1 5.44 -0.96 2.68
CA MET A 1 4.28 -1.53 3.36
C MET A 1 3.99 -0.76 4.64
N THR A 2 2.75 -0.75 5.09
CA THR A 2 2.31 -0.07 6.32
C THR A 2 1.38 -0.98 7.11
N GLN A 3 1.55 -1.04 8.42
CA GLN A 3 0.68 -1.76 9.35
C GLN A 3 -0.53 -0.91 9.70
N PHE A 4 -1.68 -1.57 9.83
CA PHE A 4 -2.90 -0.97 10.34
C PHE A 4 -3.47 -1.82 11.47
N ASP A 5 -4.06 -1.13 12.44
CA ASP A 5 -4.91 -1.74 13.46
C ASP A 5 -6.38 -1.54 13.08
N LEU A 6 -7.15 -2.62 13.08
CA LEU A 6 -8.58 -2.62 12.82
C LEU A 6 -9.31 -2.07 14.05
N PRO A 7 -10.07 -0.95 13.94
CA PRO A 7 -10.72 -0.36 15.10
C PRO A 7 -11.80 -1.25 15.71
N GLN A 8 -12.51 -2.03 14.88
CA GLN A 8 -13.58 -2.92 15.31
C GLN A 8 -13.57 -4.21 14.48
N ALA A 9 -13.68 -5.36 15.14
CA ALA A 9 -13.55 -6.68 14.52
C ALA A 9 -14.61 -7.02 13.44
N THR A 10 -15.73 -6.30 13.40
CA THR A 10 -16.79 -6.48 12.40
C THR A 10 -16.50 -5.76 11.08
N GLN A 11 -15.52 -4.85 11.07
CA GLN A 11 -15.19 -4.08 9.88
C GLN A 11 -14.35 -4.89 8.88
N LYS A 12 -14.53 -4.58 7.60
CA LYS A 12 -13.75 -5.15 6.50
C LYS A 12 -13.03 -4.06 5.73
N LEU A 13 -11.89 -4.39 5.15
CA LEU A 13 -11.12 -3.49 4.31
C LEU A 13 -11.74 -3.43 2.90
N VAL A 14 -12.12 -2.25 2.42
CA VAL A 14 -12.78 -2.09 1.10
C VAL A 14 -11.93 -1.36 0.09
N SER A 15 -11.02 -0.51 0.55
CA SER A 15 -10.05 0.14 -0.32
C SER A 15 -8.85 0.60 0.46
N VAL A 16 -7.77 0.88 -0.26
CA VAL A 16 -6.59 1.56 0.27
C VAL A 16 -6.38 2.84 -0.53
N ARG A 17 -6.01 3.91 0.15
CA ARG A 17 -5.56 5.15 -0.49
C ARG A 17 -4.06 5.30 -0.30
N LEU A 18 -3.38 5.72 -1.35
CA LEU A 18 -1.95 5.99 -1.33
C LEU A 18 -1.67 7.38 -1.88
N HIS A 19 -0.92 8.21 -1.14
CA HIS A 19 -0.49 9.50 -1.65
C HIS A 19 0.77 9.33 -2.50
N CYS A 20 0.63 9.43 -3.82
CA CYS A 20 1.67 8.97 -4.73
C CYS A 20 1.61 9.62 -6.11
N ALA A 21 2.70 9.48 -6.86
CA ALA A 21 2.78 9.80 -8.28
C ALA A 21 3.69 8.83 -9.04
N ARG A 22 3.27 8.48 -10.24
CA ARG A 22 4.11 7.70 -11.16
C ARG A 22 5.26 8.56 -11.69
N TYR A 23 6.44 7.98 -11.83
CA TYR A 23 7.58 8.59 -12.52
C TYR A 23 7.99 7.78 -13.77
N GLY A 24 8.97 8.32 -14.50
CA GLY A 24 9.49 7.68 -15.71
C GLY A 24 8.81 8.20 -16.98
N TYR A 25 8.65 7.33 -17.97
CA TYR A 25 8.14 7.71 -19.30
C TYR A 25 6.69 8.23 -19.26
N PRO A 26 6.28 9.08 -20.23
CA PRO A 26 4.91 9.61 -20.29
C PRO A 26 3.83 8.52 -20.37
N LYS A 27 4.02 7.51 -21.22
CA LYS A 27 3.14 6.34 -21.29
C LYS A 27 3.38 5.45 -20.06
N ALA A 28 2.31 5.00 -19.40
CA ALA A 28 2.43 4.00 -18.35
C ALA A 28 2.89 2.66 -18.95
N PRO A 29 3.69 1.85 -18.23
CA PRO A 29 3.98 0.48 -18.65
C PRO A 29 2.68 -0.34 -18.71
N ASP A 30 2.66 -1.33 -19.59
CA ASP A 30 1.57 -2.30 -19.72
C ASP A 30 1.81 -3.47 -18.75
N GLU A 31 1.75 -3.14 -17.46
CA GLU A 31 2.07 -4.01 -16.33
C GLU A 31 1.22 -3.63 -15.12
N ASP A 32 1.07 -4.57 -14.18
CA ASP A 32 0.35 -4.35 -12.94
C ASP A 32 1.29 -4.10 -11.75
N VAL A 33 0.80 -3.30 -10.82
CA VAL A 33 1.30 -3.15 -9.46
C VAL A 33 0.56 -4.16 -8.59
N GLU A 34 1.30 -4.96 -7.84
CA GLU A 34 0.68 -5.89 -6.89
C GLU A 34 0.43 -5.18 -5.56
N VAL A 35 -0.81 -5.25 -5.07
CA VAL A 35 -1.20 -4.81 -3.74
C VAL A 35 -1.55 -6.04 -2.92
N THR A 36 -0.78 -6.29 -1.86
CA THR A 36 -0.94 -7.48 -1.03
C THR A 36 -1.39 -7.08 0.37
N ILE A 37 -2.42 -7.76 0.89
CA ILE A 37 -2.84 -7.65 2.29
C ILE A 37 -2.26 -8.84 3.03
N LEU A 38 -1.53 -8.60 4.11
CA LEU A 38 -0.85 -9.65 4.88
C LEU A 38 -1.40 -9.74 6.31
N SER A 39 -1.28 -10.92 6.91
CA SER A 39 -1.48 -11.11 8.35
C SER A 39 -0.52 -10.22 9.16
N GLY A 40 -0.87 -9.90 10.41
CA GLY A 40 -0.06 -9.03 11.26
C GLY A 40 1.36 -9.53 11.52
N ASP A 41 1.61 -10.84 11.37
CA ASP A 41 2.94 -11.46 11.46
C ASP A 41 3.66 -11.61 10.11
N GLU A 42 3.09 -11.05 9.03
CA GLU A 42 3.62 -11.05 7.66
C GLU A 42 3.73 -12.43 6.99
N LYS A 43 3.21 -13.50 7.61
CA LYS A 43 3.37 -14.88 7.11
C LYS A 43 2.31 -15.35 6.12
N MET A 44 1.14 -14.71 6.11
CA MET A 44 0.03 -15.11 5.24
C MET A 44 -0.40 -13.95 4.35
N ILE A 45 -0.58 -14.26 3.07
CA ILE A 45 -1.28 -13.38 2.12
C ILE A 45 -2.78 -13.61 2.31
N LEU A 46 -3.49 -12.56 2.71
CA LEU A 46 -4.94 -12.55 2.93
C LEU A 46 -5.70 -12.14 1.67
N HIS A 47 -5.12 -11.24 0.86
CA HIS A 47 -5.67 -10.77 -0.40
C HIS A 47 -4.56 -10.27 -1.31
N THR A 48 -4.74 -10.43 -2.63
CA THR A 48 -3.88 -9.83 -3.65
C THR A 48 -4.75 -9.15 -4.69
N GLU A 49 -4.42 -7.91 -5.01
CA GLU A 49 -5.06 -7.12 -6.04
C GLU A 49 -4.01 -6.69 -7.07
N LEU A 50 -4.30 -6.88 -8.36
CA LEU A 50 -3.44 -6.41 -9.45
C LEU A 50 -3.99 -5.11 -10.02
N ILE A 51 -3.19 -4.05 -9.93
CA ILE A 51 -3.61 -2.70 -10.31
C ILE A 51 -2.80 -2.22 -11.49
N PRO A 52 -3.45 -1.91 -12.63
CA PRO A 52 -2.77 -1.34 -13.77
C PRO A 52 -1.98 -0.10 -13.40
N TYR A 53 -0.74 -0.01 -13.90
CA TYR A 53 0.15 1.11 -13.63
C TYR A 53 -0.42 2.49 -14.03
N ASP A 54 -1.38 2.52 -14.95
CA ASP A 54 -2.05 3.73 -15.43
C ASP A 54 -3.03 4.37 -14.42
N LYS A 55 -3.39 3.60 -13.38
CA LYS A 55 -4.14 4.06 -12.20
C LYS A 55 -3.36 5.16 -11.48
N PHE A 56 -2.04 5.04 -11.43
CA PHE A 56 -1.13 6.01 -10.83
C PHE A 56 -0.79 7.12 -11.83
N LYS A 57 -1.24 8.34 -11.54
CA LYS A 57 -0.99 9.49 -12.43
C LYS A 57 0.46 9.95 -12.33
N ARG A 58 1.03 10.32 -13.48
CA ARG A 58 2.38 10.86 -13.58
C ARG A 58 2.37 12.35 -13.25
N GLY A 59 3.42 12.83 -12.56
CA GLY A 59 3.58 14.24 -12.19
C GLY A 59 3.47 14.42 -10.68
N ASP A 60 2.60 15.33 -10.24
CA ASP A 60 2.45 15.63 -8.82
C ASP A 60 1.72 14.53 -8.05
N SER A 61 2.21 14.28 -6.84
CA SER A 61 1.63 13.32 -5.91
C SER A 61 0.20 13.70 -5.55
N ARG A 62 -0.66 12.69 -5.48
CA ARG A 62 -2.06 12.82 -5.10
C ARG A 62 -2.54 11.56 -4.42
N TRP A 63 -3.64 11.67 -3.68
CA TRP A 63 -4.34 10.50 -3.19
C TRP A 63 -4.92 9.69 -4.36
N THR A 64 -4.45 8.45 -4.50
CA THR A 64 -4.97 7.46 -5.44
C THR A 64 -5.68 6.37 -4.65
N THR A 65 -6.95 6.11 -4.98
CA THR A 65 -7.74 5.05 -4.33
C THR A 65 -7.67 3.75 -5.13
N ILE A 66 -7.33 2.67 -4.44
CA ILE A 66 -7.39 1.29 -4.91
C ILE A 66 -8.58 0.63 -4.20
N ALA A 67 -9.70 0.49 -4.91
CA ALA A 67 -10.87 -0.22 -4.41
C ALA A 67 -10.75 -1.70 -4.74
N PHE A 68 -11.07 -2.56 -3.77
CA PHE A 68 -11.14 -4.00 -3.96
C PHE A 68 -12.51 -4.38 -4.52
N GLU A 69 -12.55 -5.43 -5.34
CA GLU A 69 -13.81 -5.94 -5.90
C GLU A 69 -14.77 -6.35 -4.79
N ASP A 70 -14.25 -7.07 -3.79
CA ASP A 70 -14.98 -7.50 -2.59
C ASP A 70 -14.33 -6.96 -1.30
N PRO A 71 -15.12 -6.68 -0.24
CA PRO A 71 -14.57 -6.36 1.08
C PRO A 71 -13.70 -7.49 1.64
N VAL A 72 -12.47 -7.16 2.00
CA VAL A 72 -11.48 -8.10 2.54
C VAL A 72 -11.62 -8.22 4.05
N THR A 73 -11.83 -9.43 4.55
CA THR A 73 -11.75 -9.73 5.98
C THR A 73 -10.29 -9.69 6.41
N VAL A 74 -9.98 -8.88 7.41
CA VAL A 74 -8.63 -8.71 7.95
C VAL A 74 -8.61 -8.95 9.46
N PRO A 75 -7.50 -9.45 10.03
CA PRO A 75 -7.33 -9.53 11.48
C PRO A 75 -7.22 -8.13 12.13
N GLU A 76 -7.19 -8.10 13.46
CA GLU A 76 -6.98 -6.85 14.23
C GLU A 76 -5.73 -6.10 13.78
N LYS A 77 -4.65 -6.81 13.42
CA LYS A 77 -3.44 -6.21 12.86
C LYS A 77 -3.13 -6.82 11.52
N PHE A 78 -3.00 -5.99 10.50
CA PHE A 78 -2.69 -6.42 9.14
C PHE A 78 -1.73 -5.45 8.47
N TRP A 79 -1.06 -5.92 7.42
CA TRP A 79 -0.18 -5.08 6.62
C TRP A 79 -0.76 -4.88 5.24
N VAL A 80 -0.51 -3.69 4.69
CA VAL A 80 -0.75 -3.41 3.27
C VAL A 80 0.59 -3.18 2.58
N ASN A 81 0.87 -3.98 1.57
CA ASN A 81 2.08 -3.91 0.77
C ASN A 81 1.77 -3.45 -0.66
N PHE A 82 2.65 -2.64 -1.23
CA PHE A 82 2.64 -2.27 -2.64
C PHE A 82 3.96 -2.70 -3.26
N GLN A 83 3.89 -3.56 -4.27
CA GLN A 83 5.04 -3.95 -5.07
C GLN A 83 4.92 -3.34 -6.46
N PHE A 84 5.63 -2.23 -6.65
CA PHE A 84 5.63 -1.52 -7.92
C PHE A 84 6.55 -2.17 -8.97
N ASN A 85 7.50 -3.03 -8.60
CA ASN A 85 8.57 -3.46 -9.53
C ASN A 85 9.30 -2.25 -10.14
N ALA A 86 9.65 -1.28 -9.27
CA ALA A 86 10.22 -0.01 -9.68
C ALA A 86 11.62 -0.17 -10.30
N GLU A 87 11.85 0.56 -11.38
CA GLU A 87 13.11 0.60 -12.13
C GLU A 87 13.53 2.05 -12.39
N ARG A 88 14.62 2.24 -13.14
CA ARG A 88 15.08 3.58 -13.54
C ARG A 88 14.04 4.34 -14.38
N THR A 89 13.24 3.64 -15.17
CA THR A 89 12.35 4.23 -16.19
C THR A 89 10.86 4.11 -15.86
N LYS A 90 10.51 3.46 -14.74
CA LYS A 90 9.14 3.29 -14.24
C LYS A 90 9.13 3.12 -12.73
N GLY A 91 8.06 3.54 -12.08
CA GLY A 91 7.87 3.39 -10.65
C GLY A 91 6.86 4.39 -10.13
N VAL A 92 6.61 4.33 -8.83
CA VAL A 92 5.68 5.21 -8.13
C VAL A 92 6.43 5.81 -6.94
N TYR A 93 6.54 7.13 -6.89
CA TYR A 93 6.93 7.83 -5.68
C TYR A 93 5.76 7.81 -4.71
N VAL A 94 6.05 7.42 -3.47
CA VAL A 94 5.11 7.42 -2.36
C VAL A 94 5.51 8.53 -1.41
N SER A 95 4.57 9.40 -1.07
CA SER A 95 4.80 10.41 -0.04
C SER A 95 4.88 9.76 1.33
N TYR A 96 5.57 10.41 2.25
CA TYR A 96 5.67 9.99 3.63
C TYR A 96 5.40 11.17 4.55
N ASP A 97 4.85 10.87 5.72
CA ASP A 97 4.54 11.83 6.78
C ASP A 97 5.65 11.81 7.82
N LYS A 98 6.26 12.96 8.08
CA LYS A 98 7.33 13.12 9.08
C LYS A 98 6.81 13.43 10.48
N ASP A 99 5.53 13.77 10.59
CA ASP A 99 4.89 14.07 11.87
C ASP A 99 4.41 12.79 12.57
N SER A 100 4.57 11.62 11.93
CA SER A 100 4.35 10.31 12.54
C SER A 100 5.58 9.83 13.34
N ASP A 101 5.40 8.79 14.15
CA ASP A 101 6.51 8.17 14.90
C ASP A 101 7.41 7.28 14.03
N GLY A 102 7.05 7.04 12.76
CA GLY A 102 7.79 6.25 11.79
C GLY A 102 7.85 4.75 12.11
N THR A 103 6.98 4.25 12.98
CA THR A 103 7.02 2.86 13.47
C THR A 103 6.10 1.90 12.71
N HIS A 104 5.18 2.43 11.90
CA HIS A 104 4.14 1.63 11.24
C HIS A 104 4.55 1.17 9.84
N SER A 105 5.61 1.73 9.26
CA SER A 105 6.00 1.51 7.89
C SER A 105 7.32 0.75 7.76
N ARG A 106 7.35 -0.15 6.78
CA ARG A 106 8.50 -0.99 6.44
C ARG A 106 8.75 -0.99 4.94
N THR A 107 9.95 -1.41 4.55
CA THR A 107 10.34 -1.66 3.17
C THR A 107 10.97 -3.04 3.05
N GLY A 108 10.81 -3.69 1.90
CA GLY A 108 11.36 -5.02 1.65
C GLY A 108 11.57 -5.26 0.16
N VAL A 109 12.22 -6.36 -0.17
CA VAL A 109 12.29 -6.89 -1.52
C VAL A 109 11.69 -8.29 -1.53
N PRO A 110 11.17 -8.78 -2.66
CA PRO A 110 10.63 -10.13 -2.74
C PRO A 110 11.63 -11.19 -2.25
N GLY A 111 11.16 -12.09 -1.39
CA GLY A 111 11.97 -13.20 -0.86
C GLY A 111 12.90 -12.85 0.30
N ALA A 112 12.88 -11.61 0.80
CA ALA A 112 13.62 -11.21 2.00
C ALA A 112 12.66 -10.62 3.05
N ASP A 113 13.07 -10.70 4.32
CA ASP A 113 12.33 -10.07 5.41
C ASP A 113 12.25 -8.55 5.19
N SER A 114 11.08 -8.00 5.50
CA SER A 114 10.89 -6.55 5.51
C SER A 114 11.74 -5.92 6.63
N LYS A 115 12.10 -4.65 6.49
CA LYS A 115 12.89 -3.89 7.47
C LYS A 115 12.28 -2.52 7.72
N ALA A 116 12.60 -1.94 8.87
CA ALA A 116 12.24 -0.56 9.18
C ALA A 116 12.75 0.40 8.11
N LEU A 117 12.05 1.52 7.94
CA LEU A 117 12.49 2.60 7.07
C LEU A 117 13.81 3.18 7.59
N ASN A 118 14.64 3.68 6.66
CA ASN A 118 15.91 4.32 6.97
C ASN A 118 15.79 5.85 7.09
N PHE A 119 14.56 6.36 7.18
CA PHE A 119 14.22 7.75 7.37
C PHE A 119 13.10 7.85 8.41
N GLU A 120 12.95 9.03 9.01
CA GLU A 120 11.87 9.32 9.95
C GLU A 120 10.55 9.55 9.21
N GLY A 121 9.51 8.84 9.64
CA GLY A 121 8.15 8.98 9.12
C GLY A 121 7.57 7.69 8.54
N ASP A 122 6.28 7.75 8.22
CA ASP A 122 5.50 6.63 7.67
C ASP A 122 5.06 6.91 6.23
N TRP A 123 4.89 5.86 5.43
CA TRP A 123 4.27 6.02 4.12
C TRP A 123 2.85 6.57 4.27
N MET A 124 2.49 7.56 3.45
CA MET A 124 1.16 8.15 3.46
C MET A 124 0.15 7.19 2.81
N MET A 125 -0.45 6.35 3.62
CA MET A 125 -1.42 5.33 3.24
C MET A 125 -2.61 5.34 4.19
N GLU A 126 -3.81 5.14 3.66
CA GLU A 126 -5.02 5.00 4.46
C GLU A 126 -5.75 3.70 4.12
N ALA A 127 -6.15 2.95 5.15
CA ALA A 127 -7.11 1.87 5.04
C ALA A 127 -8.53 2.43 5.12
N VAL A 128 -9.36 2.12 4.13
CA VAL A 128 -10.78 2.48 4.13
C VAL A 128 -11.57 1.24 4.49
N LEU A 129 -12.36 1.33 5.55
CA LEU A 129 -13.11 0.22 6.12
C LEU A 129 -14.61 0.35 5.84
N THR A 130 -15.32 -0.76 5.91
CA THR A 130 -16.80 -0.74 6.02
C THR A 130 -17.23 0.03 7.26
N LYS A 131 -18.49 0.48 7.27
CA LYS A 131 -19.10 0.94 8.52
C LYS A 131 -19.10 -0.21 9.54
N PRO A 132 -18.93 0.10 10.83
CA PRO A 132 -19.22 -0.88 11.87
C PRO A 132 -20.68 -1.33 11.78
N GLU A 133 -20.91 -2.61 12.03
CA GLU A 133 -22.26 -3.18 12.22
C GLU A 133 -22.87 -2.76 13.57
#